data_AF-A0AB36BFL3-F1
#
_entry.id   AF-A0AB36BFL3-F1
#
_cell.length_a   1.000
_cell.length_b   1.000
_cell.length_c   1.000
_cell.angle_alpha   90.00
_cell.angle_beta   90.00
_cell.angle_gamma   90.00
#
_symmetry.space_group_name_H-M   'P 1'
#
loop_
_entity.id
_entity.type
_entity.pdbx_description
1 polymer ?
#
loop_
_entity_poly.entity_id
_entity_poly.type
_entity_poly.pdbx_seq_one_letter_code
_entity_poly.pdbx_strand_id
1 'polypeptide(L)'
;MKKLIAQIEKGKPFFEKLSRNIYLRAIRDGFISAMPVILFSSLFLLIAFVPNVFGFKWDKEMEGILMKPYNYTMGLVALLVAGTTAKSLTDSYNRKLESTNQINFISTMLASICGFLFLAADPAKEGGFLNAFLGTKGLLTAFISAFITVIVYNFFIKRDITIKMPKEVPPNISQVFKDIFPFSAVILILYGIDLTIRATIKTNVAEAVLKVFEPLFTAANGWIGITIIFGAFALFWFVGIHGPSIVEPAIAAITYANIEANFKLIQAGEHANNVITSGTQMFIVTMGGTGATEMVTQHTLINKMYLLDFNSICITIFIQFSRYKINGYFFDCT
;
A
#
# COMPACT_ATOMS: atom_id res chain seq x y z
N MET A 1 10.58 -11.08 -33.23
CA MET A 1 11.30 -11.05 -31.94
C MET A 1 12.28 -9.87 -31.83
N LYS A 2 13.32 -9.75 -32.67
CA LYS A 2 14.32 -8.65 -32.60
C LYS A 2 13.74 -7.22 -32.69
N LYS A 3 12.77 -6.97 -33.58
CA LYS A 3 12.08 -5.65 -33.69
C LYS A 3 11.26 -5.30 -32.43
N LEU A 4 10.63 -6.29 -31.81
CA LEU A 4 9.85 -6.12 -30.58
C LEU A 4 10.77 -5.79 -29.41
N ILE A 5 11.89 -6.52 -29.28
CA ILE A 5 12.93 -6.25 -28.27
C ILE A 5 13.48 -4.84 -28.42
N ALA A 6 13.81 -4.41 -29.65
CA ALA A 6 14.30 -3.06 -29.90
C ALA A 6 13.28 -1.95 -29.56
N GLN A 7 11.97 -2.20 -29.73
CA GLN A 7 10.92 -1.27 -29.31
C GLN A 7 10.79 -1.21 -27.77
N ILE A 8 10.89 -2.37 -27.11
CA ILE A 8 10.84 -2.48 -25.65
C ILE A 8 12.07 -1.81 -25.01
N GLU A 9 13.26 -2.01 -25.57
CA GLU A 9 14.51 -1.38 -25.11
C GLU A 9 14.46 0.15 -25.23
N LYS A 10 13.85 0.69 -26.30
CA LYS A 10 13.60 2.13 -26.42
C LYS A 10 12.69 2.67 -25.31
N GLY A 11 11.77 1.85 -24.79
CA GLY A 11 10.89 2.19 -23.67
C GLY A 11 11.55 2.07 -22.29
N LYS A 12 12.70 1.39 -22.18
CA LYS A 12 13.37 1.14 -20.90
C LYS A 12 13.63 2.40 -20.05
N PRO A 13 14.12 3.53 -20.60
CA PRO A 13 14.34 4.74 -19.81
C PRO A 13 13.06 5.29 -19.17
N PHE A 14 11.92 5.18 -19.87
CA PHE A 14 10.62 5.57 -19.34
C PHE A 14 10.21 4.65 -18.18
N PHE A 15 10.33 3.34 -18.33
CA PHE A 15 10.01 2.38 -17.27
C PHE A 15 10.91 2.54 -16.04
N GLU A 16 12.19 2.84 -16.22
CA GLU A 16 13.10 3.16 -15.11
C GLU A 16 12.72 4.48 -14.42
N LYS A 17 12.25 5.48 -15.15
CA LYS A 17 11.74 6.73 -14.57
C LYS A 17 10.47 6.48 -13.77
N LEU A 18 9.58 5.65 -14.28
CA LEU A 18 8.36 5.22 -13.59
C LEU A 18 8.70 4.45 -12.30
N SER A 19 9.65 3.52 -12.36
CA SER A 19 10.16 2.77 -11.20
C SER A 19 10.78 3.63 -10.11
N ARG A 20 11.44 4.72 -10.52
CA ARG A 20 12.06 5.67 -9.60
C ARG A 20 11.10 6.78 -9.14
N ASN A 21 9.83 6.74 -9.56
CA ASN A 21 8.85 7.72 -9.14
C ASN A 21 8.62 7.61 -7.62
N ILE A 22 8.85 8.72 -6.92
CA ILE A 22 8.77 8.77 -5.46
C ILE A 22 7.35 8.59 -4.92
N TYR A 23 6.31 8.89 -5.69
CA TYR A 23 4.91 8.75 -5.28
C TYR A 23 4.47 7.28 -5.34
N LEU A 24 4.78 6.57 -6.42
CA LEU A 24 4.52 5.13 -6.52
C LEU A 24 5.29 4.36 -5.46
N ARG A 25 6.56 4.73 -5.24
CA ARG A 25 7.37 4.17 -4.16
C ARG A 25 6.78 4.44 -2.78
N ALA A 26 6.29 5.66 -2.54
CA ALA A 26 5.69 6.01 -1.26
C ALA A 26 4.41 5.22 -0.98
N ILE A 27 3.56 4.98 -1.98
CA ILE A 27 2.38 4.10 -1.85
C ILE A 27 2.85 2.70 -1.46
N ARG A 28 3.79 2.13 -2.22
CA ARG A 28 4.35 0.79 -1.97
C ARG A 28 4.86 0.64 -0.54
N ASP A 29 5.77 1.53 -0.17
CA ASP A 29 6.49 1.48 1.10
C ASP A 29 5.53 1.81 2.27
N GLY A 30 4.51 2.64 2.02
CA GLY A 30 3.40 2.91 2.92
C GLY A 30 2.58 1.65 3.24
N PHE A 31 2.21 0.85 2.23
CA PHE A 31 1.53 -0.42 2.44
C PHE A 31 2.40 -1.46 3.13
N ILE A 32 3.68 -1.56 2.75
CA ILE A 32 4.63 -2.48 3.40
C ILE A 32 4.73 -2.15 4.90
N SER A 33 4.74 -0.85 5.24
CA SER A 33 4.74 -0.41 6.64
C SER A 33 3.46 -0.81 7.40
N ALA A 34 2.33 -0.98 6.71
CA ALA A 34 1.06 -1.43 7.29
C ALA A 34 0.87 -2.96 7.28
N MET A 35 1.78 -3.73 6.66
CA MET A 35 1.66 -5.20 6.57
C MET A 35 1.50 -5.93 7.91
N PRO A 36 2.19 -5.56 9.01
CA PRO A 36 2.00 -6.23 10.29
C PRO A 36 0.55 -6.19 10.77
N VAL A 37 -0.13 -5.05 10.53
CA VAL A 37 -1.55 -4.88 10.87
C VAL A 37 -2.42 -5.75 9.98
N ILE A 38 -2.19 -5.75 8.66
CA ILE A 38 -2.95 -6.54 7.69
C ILE A 38 -2.84 -8.05 8.02
N LEU A 39 -1.63 -8.54 8.31
CA LEU A 39 -1.38 -9.95 8.64
C LEU A 39 -2.04 -10.35 9.97
N PHE A 40 -1.89 -9.53 11.01
CA PHE A 40 -2.52 -9.77 12.30
C PHE A 40 -4.04 -9.85 12.19
N SER A 41 -4.65 -8.94 11.43
CA SER A 41 -6.10 -8.91 11.19
C SER A 41 -6.60 -10.15 10.46
N SER A 42 -5.82 -10.62 9.49
CA SER A 42 -6.16 -11.77 8.66
C SER A 42 -6.24 -13.05 9.48
N LEU A 43 -5.42 -13.20 10.53
CA LEU A 43 -5.48 -14.35 11.44
C LEU A 43 -6.84 -14.45 12.15
N PHE A 44 -7.37 -13.35 12.66
CA PHE A 44 -8.67 -13.34 13.34
C PHE A 44 -9.82 -13.60 12.36
N LEU A 45 -9.72 -13.07 11.14
CA LEU A 45 -10.68 -13.37 10.08
C LEU A 45 -10.71 -14.87 9.74
N LEU A 46 -9.54 -15.52 9.71
CA LEU A 46 -9.44 -16.96 9.48
C LEU A 46 -10.08 -17.75 10.61
N ILE A 47 -9.80 -17.40 11.87
CA ILE A 47 -10.41 -18.06 13.04
C ILE A 47 -11.94 -17.89 13.03
N ALA A 48 -12.43 -16.72 12.64
CA ALA A 48 -13.87 -16.44 12.56
C ALA A 48 -14.58 -17.26 11.47
N PHE A 49 -13.99 -17.41 10.28
CA PHE A 49 -14.76 -17.89 9.13
C PHE A 49 -14.23 -19.16 8.44
N VAL A 50 -12.99 -19.58 8.66
CA VAL A 50 -12.51 -20.88 8.12
C VAL A 50 -13.32 -22.07 8.68
N PRO A 51 -13.70 -22.10 9.98
CA PRO A 51 -14.51 -23.21 10.51
C PRO A 51 -15.85 -23.40 9.79
N ASN A 52 -16.41 -22.36 9.17
CA ASN A 52 -17.67 -22.45 8.43
C ASN A 52 -17.60 -23.45 7.26
N VAL A 53 -16.42 -23.63 6.67
CA VAL A 53 -16.18 -24.62 5.61
C VAL A 53 -16.41 -26.05 6.12
N PHE A 54 -16.16 -26.30 7.40
CA PHE A 54 -16.37 -27.60 8.05
C PHE A 54 -17.76 -27.72 8.71
N GLY A 55 -18.68 -26.81 8.43
CA GLY A 55 -20.03 -26.81 8.97
C GLY A 55 -20.15 -26.28 10.41
N PHE A 56 -19.05 -25.80 11.00
CA PHE A 56 -19.06 -25.18 12.33
C PHE A 56 -19.21 -23.67 12.19
N LYS A 57 -20.22 -23.08 12.84
CA LYS A 57 -20.42 -21.63 12.92
C LYS A 57 -20.36 -21.20 14.37
N TRP A 58 -19.58 -20.15 14.63
CA TRP A 58 -19.63 -19.47 15.92
C TRP A 58 -21.02 -18.89 16.16
N ASP A 59 -21.41 -18.76 17.43
CA ASP A 59 -22.53 -17.90 17.77
C ASP A 59 -22.20 -16.43 17.46
N LYS A 60 -23.22 -15.57 17.41
CA LYS A 60 -23.06 -14.17 17.04
C LYS A 60 -22.20 -13.37 18.02
N GLU A 61 -22.16 -13.77 19.29
CA GLU A 61 -21.37 -13.08 20.31
C GLU A 61 -19.88 -13.36 20.09
N MET A 62 -19.54 -14.64 19.93
CA MET A 62 -18.18 -15.08 19.63
C MET A 62 -17.69 -14.56 18.28
N GLU A 63 -18.54 -14.57 17.24
CA GLU A 63 -18.20 -13.95 15.96
C GLU A 63 -17.86 -12.46 16.14
N GLY A 64 -18.66 -11.73 16.92
CA GLY A 64 -18.40 -10.33 17.24
C GLY A 64 -17.07 -10.11 17.96
N ILE A 65 -16.73 -10.98 18.91
CA ILE A 65 -15.43 -10.95 19.62
C ILE A 65 -14.28 -11.19 18.65
N LEU A 66 -14.39 -12.20 17.79
CA LEU A 66 -13.37 -12.55 16.80
C LEU A 66 -13.22 -11.48 15.71
N MET A 67 -14.30 -10.78 15.36
CA MET A 67 -14.29 -9.71 14.36
C MET A 67 -13.82 -8.36 14.90
N LYS A 68 -13.80 -8.19 16.23
CA LYS A 68 -13.35 -6.93 16.84
C LYS A 68 -11.91 -6.57 16.44
N PRO A 69 -10.90 -7.45 16.51
CA PRO A 69 -9.57 -7.15 16.01
C PRO A 69 -9.57 -6.68 14.56
N TYR A 70 -10.25 -7.40 13.66
CA TYR A 70 -10.34 -7.05 12.22
C TYR A 70 -10.94 -5.65 12.00
N ASN A 71 -12.03 -5.32 12.70
CA ASN A 71 -12.70 -4.04 12.56
C ASN A 71 -11.84 -2.85 13.04
N TYR A 72 -11.03 -3.05 14.09
CA TYR A 72 -10.16 -2.00 14.65
C TYR A 72 -8.82 -1.86 13.92
N THR A 73 -8.54 -2.72 12.95
CA THR A 73 -7.27 -2.78 12.22
C THR A 73 -7.51 -2.63 10.72
N MET A 74 -7.96 -3.67 10.02
CA MET A 74 -8.35 -3.61 8.61
C MET A 74 -9.46 -2.60 8.36
N GLY A 75 -10.42 -2.47 9.29
CA GLY A 75 -11.46 -1.44 9.22
C GLY A 75 -10.95 0.00 9.30
N LEU A 76 -9.67 0.21 9.69
CA LEU A 76 -8.99 1.51 9.76
C LEU A 76 -7.75 1.57 8.86
N VAL A 77 -7.58 0.63 7.92
CA VAL A 77 -6.34 0.49 7.15
C VAL A 77 -6.02 1.73 6.30
N ALA A 78 -7.02 2.42 5.73
CA ALA A 78 -6.74 3.64 4.97
C ALA A 78 -6.22 4.77 5.84
N LEU A 79 -6.69 4.87 7.09
CA LEU A 79 -6.15 5.82 8.06
C LEU A 79 -4.68 5.54 8.35
N LEU A 80 -4.31 4.28 8.58
CA LEU A 80 -2.92 3.89 8.82
C LEU A 80 -2.05 4.15 7.59
N VAL A 81 -2.55 3.78 6.40
CA VAL A 81 -1.85 3.94 5.12
C VAL A 81 -1.69 5.41 4.73
N ALA A 82 -2.62 6.29 5.09
CA ALA A 82 -2.47 7.75 4.89
C ALA A 82 -1.21 8.26 5.61
N GLY A 83 -1.01 7.84 6.85
CA GLY A 83 0.14 8.19 7.65
C GLY A 83 1.45 7.57 7.14
N THR A 84 1.47 6.26 6.91
CA THR A 84 2.69 5.55 6.49
C THR A 84 3.13 5.92 5.06
N THR A 85 2.19 6.22 4.17
CA THR A 85 2.47 6.74 2.82
C THR A 85 3.07 8.15 2.92
N ALA A 86 2.52 9.01 3.77
CA ALA A 86 3.08 10.35 3.99
C ALA A 86 4.51 10.25 4.54
N LYS A 87 4.75 9.41 5.55
CA LYS A 87 6.09 9.14 6.08
C LYS A 87 7.06 8.70 4.97
N SER A 88 6.67 7.73 4.14
CA SER A 88 7.51 7.19 3.07
C SER A 88 7.82 8.23 1.97
N LEU A 89 6.84 9.10 1.68
CA LEU A 89 7.04 10.20 0.76
C LEU A 89 7.93 11.30 1.37
N THR A 90 7.76 11.61 2.65
CA THR A 90 8.61 12.54 3.40
C THR A 90 10.06 12.09 3.37
N ASP A 91 10.34 10.82 3.64
CA ASP A 91 11.70 10.25 3.53
C ASP A 91 12.29 10.46 2.12
N SER A 92 11.47 10.33 1.08
CA SER A 92 11.91 10.53 -0.31
C SER A 92 12.22 11.99 -0.64
N TYR A 93 11.49 12.94 -0.04
CA TYR A 93 11.76 14.38 -0.16
C TYR A 93 12.99 14.80 0.66
N ASN A 94 13.11 14.28 1.87
CA ASN A 94 14.20 14.52 2.81
C ASN A 94 15.58 14.17 2.23
N ARG A 95 15.66 13.10 1.40
CA ARG A 95 16.87 12.75 0.63
C ARG A 95 17.37 13.85 -0.32
N LYS A 96 16.54 14.84 -0.64
CA LYS A 96 16.88 15.99 -1.52
C LYS A 96 17.04 17.30 -0.75
N LEU A 97 16.72 17.31 0.55
CA LEU A 97 16.85 18.46 1.41
C LEU A 97 18.20 18.40 2.16
N GLU A 98 18.67 19.55 2.62
CA GLU A 98 19.86 19.63 3.46
C GLU A 98 19.63 18.93 4.80
N SER A 99 20.64 18.26 5.33
CA SER A 99 20.55 17.52 6.60
C SER A 99 20.13 18.39 7.80
N THR A 100 20.40 19.70 7.72
CA THR A 100 20.03 20.72 8.70
C THR A 100 18.58 21.18 8.59
N ASN A 101 17.92 20.96 7.44
CA ASN A 101 16.57 21.44 7.16
C ASN A 101 15.67 20.33 6.60
N GLN A 102 15.46 19.31 7.43
CA GLN A 102 14.60 18.16 7.11
C GLN A 102 13.15 18.39 7.54
N ILE A 103 12.23 17.74 6.83
CA ILE A 103 10.81 17.66 7.20
C ILE A 103 10.67 16.57 8.29
N ASN A 104 9.94 16.87 9.36
CA ASN A 104 9.63 15.87 10.38
C ASN A 104 8.57 14.89 9.87
N PHE A 105 8.95 13.61 9.75
CA PHE A 105 8.07 12.58 9.23
C PHE A 105 6.87 12.31 10.15
N ILE A 106 7.02 12.46 11.48
CA ILE A 106 5.92 12.29 12.44
C ILE A 106 4.87 13.37 12.20
N SER A 107 5.30 14.61 12.01
CA SER A 107 4.40 15.73 11.73
C SER A 107 3.62 15.50 10.44
N THR A 108 4.28 15.07 9.36
CA THR A 108 3.57 14.74 8.10
C THR A 108 2.64 13.53 8.23
N MET A 109 2.97 12.56 9.07
CA MET A 109 2.13 11.40 9.33
C MET A 109 0.83 11.83 10.02
N LEU A 110 0.94 12.64 11.08
CA LEU A 110 -0.20 13.17 11.81
C LEU A 110 -1.05 14.12 10.93
N ALA A 111 -0.43 15.05 10.19
CA ALA A 111 -1.16 15.94 9.31
C ALA A 111 -1.93 15.19 8.21
N SER A 112 -1.32 14.14 7.64
CA SER A 112 -1.96 13.29 6.62
C SER A 112 -3.14 12.49 7.20
N ILE A 113 -3.01 11.95 8.42
CA ILE A 113 -4.09 11.26 9.12
C ILE A 113 -5.26 12.22 9.43
N CYS A 114 -4.97 13.36 10.03
CA CYS A 114 -5.98 14.38 10.34
C CYS A 114 -6.65 14.88 9.06
N GLY A 115 -5.87 15.19 8.03
CA GLY A 115 -6.35 15.60 6.72
C GLY A 115 -7.23 14.55 6.06
N PHE A 116 -6.85 13.28 6.13
CA PHE A 116 -7.64 12.18 5.60
C PHE A 116 -8.99 12.05 6.32
N LEU A 117 -9.02 12.23 7.65
CA LEU A 117 -10.28 12.22 8.41
C LEU A 117 -11.26 13.30 7.92
N PHE A 118 -10.79 14.51 7.58
CA PHE A 118 -11.66 15.52 6.97
C PHE A 118 -12.24 15.04 5.63
N LEU A 119 -11.42 14.41 4.78
CA LEU A 119 -11.84 13.98 3.45
C LEU A 119 -12.79 12.74 3.46
N ALA A 120 -12.69 11.89 4.47
CA ALA A 120 -13.29 10.54 4.45
C ALA A 120 -14.33 10.29 5.54
N ALA A 121 -14.28 11.01 6.67
CA ALA A 121 -15.19 10.78 7.78
C ALA A 121 -16.42 11.69 7.68
N ASP A 122 -17.59 11.12 7.91
CA ASP A 122 -18.85 11.86 7.98
C ASP A 122 -19.29 12.05 9.44
N PRO A 123 -19.94 13.17 9.81
CA PRO A 123 -20.43 13.36 11.17
C PRO A 123 -21.53 12.35 11.49
N ALA A 124 -21.45 11.73 12.67
CA ALA A 124 -22.49 10.83 13.16
C ALA A 124 -23.62 11.64 13.84
N LYS A 125 -24.86 11.15 13.76
CA LYS A 125 -26.05 11.84 14.30
C LYS A 125 -25.98 12.11 15.81
N GLU A 126 -25.35 11.21 16.56
CA GLU A 126 -25.26 11.24 18.02
C GLU A 126 -23.92 11.82 18.53
N GLY A 127 -23.14 12.43 17.63
CA GLY A 127 -21.78 12.89 17.92
C GLY A 127 -20.71 11.88 17.50
N GLY A 128 -19.50 12.38 17.24
CA GLY A 128 -18.42 11.59 16.63
C GLY A 128 -18.53 11.52 15.10
N PHE A 129 -17.88 10.52 14.51
CA PHE A 129 -17.81 10.35 13.05
C PHE A 129 -18.00 8.89 12.63
N LEU A 130 -18.48 8.71 11.39
CA LEU A 130 -18.68 7.44 10.74
C LEU A 130 -17.36 6.90 10.18
N ASN A 131 -17.18 5.58 10.23
CA ASN A 131 -15.95 4.90 9.81
C ASN A 131 -16.04 4.24 8.42
N ALA A 132 -17.11 4.49 7.65
CA ALA A 132 -17.41 3.78 6.41
C ALA A 132 -16.29 3.84 5.35
N PHE A 133 -15.51 4.92 5.34
CA PHE A 133 -14.40 5.12 4.42
C PHE A 133 -13.02 5.09 5.11
N LEU A 134 -12.92 4.66 6.37
CA LEU A 134 -11.62 4.57 7.07
C LEU A 134 -10.89 3.25 6.79
N GLY A 135 -11.62 2.24 6.30
CA GLY A 135 -11.10 0.95 5.85
C GLY A 135 -10.64 1.00 4.39
N THR A 136 -10.71 -0.13 3.68
CA THR A 136 -10.12 -0.25 2.32
C THR A 136 -10.72 0.72 1.30
N LYS A 137 -12.00 1.10 1.47
CA LYS A 137 -12.71 2.08 0.65
C LYS A 137 -12.03 3.46 0.60
N GLY A 138 -11.33 3.87 1.65
CA GLY A 138 -10.66 5.17 1.72
C GLY A 138 -9.25 5.21 1.13
N LEU A 139 -8.70 4.08 0.65
CA LEU A 139 -7.26 3.99 0.33
C LEU A 139 -6.81 4.98 -0.75
N LEU A 140 -7.61 5.23 -1.78
CA LEU A 140 -7.26 6.23 -2.80
C LEU A 140 -7.16 7.63 -2.20
N THR A 141 -8.12 7.99 -1.35
CA THR A 141 -8.17 9.30 -0.68
C THR A 141 -7.08 9.45 0.37
N ALA A 142 -6.66 8.35 1.00
CA ALA A 142 -5.49 8.31 1.87
C ALA A 142 -4.21 8.72 1.13
N PHE A 143 -4.01 8.26 -0.12
CA PHE A 143 -2.86 8.70 -0.92
C PHE A 143 -2.95 10.18 -1.29
N ILE A 144 -4.14 10.67 -1.64
CA ILE A 144 -4.36 12.10 -1.95
C ILE A 144 -3.98 12.96 -0.73
N SER A 145 -4.46 12.60 0.46
CA SER A 145 -4.09 13.28 1.71
C SER A 145 -2.58 13.26 1.95
N ALA A 146 -1.94 12.10 1.80
CA ALA A 146 -0.50 11.95 1.98
C ALA A 146 0.30 12.82 1.00
N PHE A 147 -0.10 12.84 -0.27
CA PHE A 147 0.61 13.57 -1.32
C PHE A 147 0.49 15.08 -1.12
N ILE A 148 -0.72 15.58 -0.89
CA ILE A 148 -0.95 17.01 -0.60
C ILE A 148 -0.15 17.41 0.64
N THR A 149 -0.23 16.61 1.71
CA THR A 149 0.48 16.88 2.96
C THR A 149 1.97 17.09 2.72
N VAL A 150 2.67 16.13 2.11
CA VAL A 150 4.13 16.23 1.94
C VAL A 150 4.52 17.32 0.95
N ILE A 151 3.73 17.56 -0.10
CA ILE A 151 4.00 18.65 -1.05
C ILE A 151 3.94 20.02 -0.33
N VAL A 152 2.91 20.23 0.51
CA VAL A 152 2.75 21.46 1.28
C VAL A 152 3.86 21.59 2.31
N TYR A 153 4.15 20.56 3.10
CA TYR A 153 5.27 20.59 4.05
C TYR A 153 6.59 20.94 3.38
N ASN A 154 6.91 20.30 2.25
CA ASN A 154 8.10 20.61 1.49
C ASN A 154 8.11 22.07 0.99
N PHE A 155 6.96 22.64 0.62
CA PHE A 155 6.88 24.04 0.19
C PHE A 155 7.33 25.01 1.30
N PHE A 156 6.84 24.82 2.53
CA PHE A 156 7.15 25.67 3.69
C PHE A 156 8.58 25.45 4.19
N ILE A 157 8.99 24.19 4.38
CA ILE A 157 10.30 23.84 4.93
C ILE A 157 11.43 24.27 3.97
N LYS A 158 11.26 24.04 2.65
CA LYS A 158 12.27 24.45 1.65
C LYS A 158 12.43 25.97 1.56
N ARG A 159 11.39 26.74 1.89
CA ARG A 159 11.41 28.22 1.87
C ARG A 159 11.69 28.84 3.22
N ASP A 160 11.94 28.01 4.24
CA ASP A 160 12.16 28.46 5.60
C ASP A 160 11.02 29.34 6.15
N ILE A 161 9.78 29.07 5.68
CA ILE A 161 8.56 29.72 6.15
C ILE A 161 8.11 28.98 7.42
N THR A 162 8.83 29.20 8.52
CA THR A 162 8.63 28.49 9.78
C THR A 162 8.82 29.43 10.96
N ILE A 163 8.30 29.05 12.13
CA ILE A 163 8.56 29.78 13.37
C ILE A 163 9.95 29.38 13.87
N LYS A 164 10.87 30.35 13.92
CA LYS A 164 12.25 30.13 14.33
C LYS A 164 12.39 30.32 15.84
N MET A 165 12.83 29.28 16.53
CA MET A 165 13.13 29.37 17.96
C MET A 165 14.61 29.73 18.20
N PRO A 166 14.92 30.45 19.29
CA PRO A 166 16.29 30.66 19.76
C PRO A 166 17.01 29.34 20.07
N LYS A 167 18.36 29.38 20.15
CA LYS A 167 19.21 28.19 20.36
C LYS A 167 19.03 27.56 21.74
N GLU A 168 18.51 28.33 22.68
CA GLU A 168 18.25 27.95 24.07
C GLU A 168 17.06 26.97 24.18
N VAL A 169 16.21 26.89 23.14
CA VAL A 169 15.03 26.03 23.15
C VAL A 169 15.39 24.61 22.71
N PRO A 170 14.97 23.57 23.46
CA PRO A 170 15.23 22.19 23.10
C PRO A 170 14.80 21.85 21.65
N PRO A 171 15.58 21.06 20.90
CA PRO A 171 15.30 20.76 19.49
C PRO A 171 13.90 20.19 19.24
N ASN A 172 13.41 19.32 20.14
CA ASN A 172 12.07 18.73 20.03
C ASN A 172 10.96 19.78 20.08
N ILE A 173 11.11 20.82 20.90
CA ILE A 173 10.13 21.91 21.03
C ILE A 173 10.23 22.84 19.82
N SER A 174 11.45 23.18 19.40
CA SER A 174 11.70 23.99 18.21
C SER A 174 11.06 23.37 16.96
N GLN A 175 11.15 22.05 16.81
CA GLN A 175 10.54 21.34 15.69
C GLN A 175 9.01 21.45 15.66
N VAL A 176 8.33 21.42 16.82
CA VAL A 176 6.86 21.59 16.87
C VAL A 176 6.46 22.96 16.32
N PHE A 177 7.13 24.03 16.76
CA PHE A 177 6.86 25.40 16.25
C PHE A 177 7.20 25.55 14.78
N LYS A 178 8.29 24.91 14.33
CA LYS A 178 8.67 24.85 12.91
C LYS A 178 7.55 24.24 12.05
N ASP A 179 6.84 23.26 12.60
CA ASP A 179 5.78 22.51 11.90
C ASP A 179 4.39 23.17 11.96
N ILE A 180 4.17 24.22 12.77
CA ILE A 180 2.84 24.85 12.94
C ILE A 180 2.28 25.36 11.61
N PHE A 181 3.02 26.20 10.89
CA PHE A 181 2.55 26.74 9.61
C PHE A 181 2.27 25.67 8.54
N PRO A 182 3.19 24.72 8.25
CA PRO A 182 2.87 23.67 7.30
C PRO A 182 1.71 22.78 7.74
N PHE A 183 1.61 22.43 9.03
CA PHE A 183 0.49 21.64 9.56
C PHE A 183 -0.85 22.37 9.32
N SER A 184 -0.95 23.63 9.76
CA SER A 184 -2.17 24.43 9.60
C SER A 184 -2.55 24.59 8.13
N ALA A 185 -1.57 24.84 7.24
CA ALA A 185 -1.83 24.96 5.81
C ALA A 185 -2.40 23.65 5.22
N VAL A 186 -1.86 22.50 5.58
CA VAL A 186 -2.37 21.20 5.14
C VAL A 186 -3.81 21.00 5.58
N ILE A 187 -4.11 21.22 6.86
CA ILE A 187 -5.45 21.03 7.39
C ILE A 187 -6.45 21.97 6.70
N LEU A 188 -6.10 23.25 6.53
CA LEU A 188 -6.99 24.22 5.87
C LEU A 188 -7.23 23.89 4.39
N ILE A 189 -6.20 23.43 3.66
CA ILE A 189 -6.34 23.02 2.26
C ILE A 189 -7.26 21.80 2.14
N LEU A 190 -7.01 20.75 2.93
CA LEU A 190 -7.79 19.51 2.85
C LEU A 190 -9.22 19.72 3.34
N TYR A 191 -9.41 20.53 4.39
CA TYR A 191 -10.74 20.92 4.86
C TYR A 191 -11.48 21.76 3.81
N GLY A 192 -10.80 22.70 3.14
CA GLY A 192 -11.38 23.47 2.04
C GLY A 192 -11.81 22.60 0.86
N ILE A 193 -11.02 21.57 0.52
CA ILE A 193 -11.38 20.57 -0.50
C ILE A 193 -12.65 19.81 -0.08
N ASP A 194 -12.70 19.33 1.16
CA ASP A 194 -13.87 18.62 1.70
C ASP A 194 -15.14 19.48 1.62
N LEU A 195 -15.10 20.71 2.12
CA LEU A 195 -16.24 21.64 2.06
C LEU A 195 -16.69 21.90 0.62
N THR A 196 -15.76 22.07 -0.32
CA THR A 196 -16.07 22.33 -1.72
C THR A 196 -16.78 21.14 -2.36
N ILE A 197 -16.29 19.91 -2.11
CA ILE A 197 -16.88 18.69 -2.68
C ILE A 197 -18.25 18.41 -2.06
N ARG A 198 -18.40 18.59 -0.74
CA ARG A 198 -19.71 18.48 -0.06
C ARG A 198 -20.71 19.52 -0.57
N ALA A 199 -20.26 20.75 -0.86
CA ALA A 199 -21.12 21.80 -1.38
C ALA A 199 -21.61 21.51 -2.81
N THR A 200 -20.74 20.95 -3.66
CA THR A 200 -21.00 20.74 -5.10
C THR A 200 -21.57 19.36 -5.44
N ILE A 201 -20.95 18.28 -4.95
CA ILE A 201 -21.27 16.89 -5.30
C ILE A 201 -22.23 16.25 -4.26
N LYS A 202 -22.40 16.85 -3.08
CA LYS A 202 -23.27 16.36 -1.97
C LYS A 202 -22.85 15.02 -1.38
N THR A 203 -21.56 14.73 -1.43
CA THR A 203 -20.94 13.51 -0.89
C THR A 203 -19.58 13.89 -0.27
N ASN A 204 -18.99 13.01 0.54
CA ASN A 204 -17.62 13.19 1.03
C ASN A 204 -16.59 12.92 -0.08
N VAL A 205 -15.35 13.34 0.14
CA VAL A 205 -14.29 13.24 -0.88
C VAL A 205 -13.93 11.78 -1.17
N ALA A 206 -13.95 10.90 -0.17
CA ALA A 206 -13.65 9.48 -0.36
C ALA A 206 -14.62 8.77 -1.30
N GLU A 207 -15.91 8.99 -1.13
CA GLU A 207 -16.94 8.46 -2.01
C GLU A 207 -16.86 9.10 -3.41
N ALA A 208 -16.66 10.42 -3.51
CA ALA A 208 -16.48 11.08 -4.80
C ALA A 208 -15.28 10.52 -5.58
N VAL A 209 -14.14 10.29 -4.91
CA VAL A 209 -12.96 9.67 -5.51
C VAL A 209 -13.27 8.24 -5.96
N LEU A 210 -13.93 7.42 -5.14
CA LEU A 210 -14.31 6.07 -5.55
C LEU A 210 -15.18 6.07 -6.81
N LYS A 211 -16.18 6.95 -6.89
CA LYS A 211 -17.07 7.06 -8.05
C LYS A 211 -16.33 7.46 -9.33
N VAL A 212 -15.32 8.33 -9.23
CA VAL A 212 -14.47 8.71 -10.36
C VAL A 212 -13.63 7.52 -10.86
N PHE A 213 -13.14 6.68 -9.95
CA PHE A 213 -12.29 5.54 -10.26
C PHE A 213 -13.06 4.24 -10.56
N GLU A 214 -14.36 4.19 -10.28
CA GLU A 214 -15.21 3.02 -10.48
C GLU A 214 -15.13 2.44 -11.91
N PRO A 215 -15.22 3.22 -13.01
CA PRO A 215 -15.10 2.67 -14.35
C PRO A 215 -13.73 2.02 -14.62
N LEU A 216 -12.67 2.58 -14.03
CA LEU A 216 -11.33 2.01 -14.13
C LEU A 216 -11.26 0.67 -13.38
N PHE A 217 -11.88 0.58 -12.21
CA PHE A 217 -11.91 -0.65 -11.42
C PHE A 217 -12.72 -1.76 -12.11
N THR A 218 -13.87 -1.41 -12.71
CA THR A 218 -14.64 -2.34 -13.53
C THR A 218 -13.82 -2.85 -14.72
N ALA A 219 -13.13 -1.95 -15.43
CA ALA A 219 -12.28 -2.33 -16.55
C ALA A 219 -11.09 -3.20 -16.11
N ALA A 220 -10.48 -2.88 -14.96
CA ALA A 220 -9.38 -3.64 -14.37
C ALA A 220 -9.80 -5.07 -14.02
N ASN A 221 -10.99 -5.25 -13.44
CA ASN A 221 -11.54 -6.56 -13.09
C ASN A 221 -11.95 -7.41 -14.31
N GLY A 222 -12.04 -6.82 -15.51
CA GLY A 222 -12.26 -7.55 -16.75
C GLY A 222 -11.05 -8.38 -17.18
N TRP A 223 -11.26 -9.44 -17.98
CA TRP A 223 -10.18 -10.35 -18.41
C TRP A 223 -9.03 -9.62 -19.15
N ILE A 224 -9.36 -8.58 -19.94
CA ILE A 224 -8.38 -7.71 -20.60
C ILE A 224 -7.56 -6.94 -19.58
N GLY A 225 -8.22 -6.32 -18.59
CA GLY A 225 -7.58 -5.56 -17.53
C GLY A 225 -6.62 -6.42 -16.72
N ILE A 226 -7.09 -7.60 -16.29
CA ILE A 226 -6.29 -8.61 -15.58
C ILE A 226 -5.05 -9.01 -16.40
N THR A 227 -5.22 -9.28 -17.70
CA THR A 227 -4.12 -9.68 -18.57
C THR A 227 -3.10 -8.56 -18.74
N ILE A 228 -3.53 -7.30 -18.86
CA ILE A 228 -2.63 -6.15 -18.95
C ILE A 228 -1.90 -5.95 -17.62
N ILE A 229 -2.60 -5.99 -16.49
CA ILE A 229 -2.04 -5.77 -15.15
C ILE A 229 -0.99 -6.84 -14.84
N PHE A 230 -1.36 -8.12 -14.90
CA PHE A 230 -0.43 -9.21 -14.57
C PHE A 230 0.59 -9.48 -15.67
N GLY A 231 0.26 -9.21 -16.93
CA GLY A 231 1.22 -9.20 -18.04
C GLY A 231 2.31 -8.14 -17.84
N ALA A 232 1.97 -6.99 -17.25
CA ALA A 232 2.94 -5.94 -16.94
C ALA A 232 3.96 -6.40 -15.88
N PHE A 233 3.59 -7.24 -14.91
CA PHE A 233 4.55 -7.82 -13.96
C PHE A 233 5.68 -8.55 -14.71
N ALA A 234 5.31 -9.46 -15.63
CA ALA A 234 6.27 -10.22 -16.42
C ALA A 234 7.06 -9.34 -17.40
N LEU A 235 6.40 -8.37 -18.04
CA LEU A 235 7.04 -7.42 -18.96
C LEU A 235 8.13 -6.61 -18.27
N PHE A 236 7.88 -6.11 -17.06
CA PHE A 236 8.88 -5.34 -16.33
C PHE A 236 10.09 -6.20 -15.98
N TRP A 237 9.89 -7.45 -15.55
CA TRP A 237 10.99 -8.39 -15.33
C TRP A 237 11.77 -8.67 -16.62
N PHE A 238 11.08 -8.82 -17.75
CA PHE A 238 11.71 -9.02 -19.05
C PHE A 238 12.65 -7.85 -19.43
N VAL A 239 12.34 -6.62 -19.04
CA VAL A 239 13.23 -5.45 -19.27
C VAL A 239 14.26 -5.20 -18.17
N GLY A 240 14.34 -6.09 -17.18
CA GLY A 240 15.26 -6.01 -16.04
C GLY A 240 14.81 -5.06 -14.94
N ILE A 241 13.51 -4.77 -14.83
CA ILE A 241 12.90 -3.94 -13.78
C ILE A 241 12.05 -4.85 -12.88
N HIS A 242 12.13 -4.65 -11.56
CA HIS A 242 11.33 -5.43 -10.62
C HIS A 242 9.82 -5.13 -10.78
N GLY A 243 9.09 -5.99 -11.52
CA GLY A 243 7.71 -5.76 -11.91
C GLY A 243 6.74 -5.42 -10.79
N PRO A 244 6.72 -6.16 -9.66
CA PRO A 244 5.84 -5.84 -8.55
C PRO A 244 6.01 -4.42 -8.01
N SER A 245 7.23 -3.86 -8.08
CA SER A 245 7.50 -2.50 -7.58
C SER A 245 6.87 -1.39 -8.43
N ILE A 246 6.41 -1.70 -9.64
CA ILE A 246 5.69 -0.77 -10.52
C ILE A 246 4.19 -0.98 -10.42
N VAL A 247 3.78 -2.26 -10.48
CA VAL A 247 2.38 -2.59 -10.69
C VAL A 247 1.62 -2.62 -9.36
N GLU A 248 2.20 -3.19 -8.30
CA GLU A 248 1.51 -3.28 -7.00
C GLU A 248 1.05 -1.93 -6.47
N PRO A 249 1.85 -0.84 -6.51
CA PRO A 249 1.38 0.45 -6.01
C PRO A 249 0.21 1.02 -6.81
N ALA A 250 0.12 0.67 -8.10
CA ALA A 250 -0.97 1.10 -8.97
C ALA A 250 -2.27 0.34 -8.69
N ILE A 251 -2.19 -0.92 -8.25
CA ILE A 251 -3.36 -1.77 -8.00
C ILE A 251 -3.67 -1.98 -6.51
N ALA A 252 -2.82 -1.52 -5.59
CA ALA A 252 -2.95 -1.85 -4.16
C ALA A 252 -4.34 -1.49 -3.58
N ALA A 253 -4.86 -0.30 -3.90
CA ALA A 253 -6.18 0.12 -3.43
C ALA A 253 -7.30 -0.80 -3.91
N ILE A 254 -7.35 -1.11 -5.22
CA ILE A 254 -8.36 -2.01 -5.77
C ILE A 254 -8.20 -3.44 -5.24
N THR A 255 -6.97 -3.92 -5.11
CA THR A 255 -6.66 -5.26 -4.60
C THR A 255 -7.24 -5.49 -3.21
N TYR A 256 -7.05 -4.54 -2.28
CA TYR A 256 -7.59 -4.66 -0.93
C TYR A 256 -9.09 -4.36 -0.84
N ALA A 257 -9.59 -3.41 -1.64
CA ALA A 257 -11.03 -3.14 -1.73
C ALA A 257 -11.80 -4.36 -2.23
N ASN A 258 -11.26 -5.07 -3.22
CA ASN A 258 -11.86 -6.29 -3.77
C ASN A 258 -11.89 -7.45 -2.76
N ILE A 259 -10.88 -7.57 -1.89
CA ILE A 259 -10.89 -8.57 -0.81
C ILE A 259 -12.05 -8.28 0.14
N GLU A 260 -12.22 -7.03 0.57
CA GLU A 260 -13.32 -6.66 1.46
C GLU A 260 -14.69 -6.82 0.77
N ALA A 261 -14.79 -6.48 -0.52
CA ALA A 261 -16.01 -6.68 -1.30
C ALA A 261 -16.38 -8.17 -1.43
N ASN A 262 -15.42 -9.02 -1.77
CA ASN A 262 -15.62 -10.46 -1.84
C ASN A 262 -16.00 -11.05 -0.48
N PHE A 263 -15.38 -10.58 0.60
CA PHE A 263 -15.72 -11.02 1.94
C PHE A 263 -17.19 -10.72 2.27
N LYS A 264 -17.70 -9.53 1.93
CA LYS A 264 -19.12 -9.17 2.11
C LYS A 264 -20.07 -10.03 1.27
N LEU A 265 -19.70 -10.34 0.03
CA LEU A 265 -20.48 -11.24 -0.83
C LEU A 265 -20.60 -12.63 -0.21
N ILE A 266 -19.48 -13.20 0.26
CA ILE A 266 -19.47 -14.51 0.93
C ILE A 266 -20.34 -14.48 2.20
N GLN A 267 -20.29 -13.40 2.99
CA GLN A 267 -21.16 -13.23 4.16
C GLN A 267 -22.65 -13.17 3.80
N ALA A 268 -22.99 -12.60 2.64
CA ALA A 268 -24.35 -12.57 2.11
C ALA A 268 -24.79 -13.93 1.51
N GLY A 269 -23.92 -14.94 1.48
CA GLY A 269 -24.16 -16.23 0.84
C GLY A 269 -23.97 -16.21 -0.68
N GLU A 270 -23.37 -15.15 -1.21
CA GLU A 270 -23.06 -14.99 -2.63
C GLU A 270 -21.63 -15.46 -2.95
N HIS A 271 -21.33 -15.60 -4.24
CA HIS A 271 -19.99 -15.97 -4.71
C HIS A 271 -19.07 -14.74 -4.81
N ALA A 272 -17.81 -14.92 -4.42
CA ALA A 272 -16.76 -13.92 -4.66
C ALA A 272 -16.58 -13.70 -6.17
N ASN A 273 -16.75 -12.45 -6.62
CA ASN A 273 -16.74 -12.10 -8.04
C ASN A 273 -15.52 -11.26 -8.47
N ASN A 274 -14.83 -10.60 -7.52
CA ASN A 274 -13.68 -9.76 -7.86
C ASN A 274 -12.41 -10.59 -7.91
N VAL A 275 -11.75 -10.61 -9.07
CA VAL A 275 -10.58 -11.47 -9.31
C VAL A 275 -9.28 -10.81 -8.84
N ILE A 276 -9.14 -9.49 -8.97
CA ILE A 276 -7.92 -8.78 -8.54
C ILE A 276 -7.89 -8.71 -7.01
N THR A 277 -7.25 -9.69 -6.40
CA THR A 277 -7.02 -9.79 -4.96
C THR A 277 -5.57 -10.18 -4.70
N SER A 278 -5.08 -9.95 -3.47
CA SER A 278 -3.73 -10.37 -3.10
C SER A 278 -3.58 -11.88 -3.16
N GLY A 279 -4.64 -12.63 -2.85
CA GLY A 279 -4.68 -14.09 -2.97
C GLY A 279 -4.50 -14.56 -4.41
N THR A 280 -5.26 -14.01 -5.36
CA THR A 280 -5.10 -14.30 -6.79
C THR A 280 -3.69 -13.96 -7.27
N GLN A 281 -3.16 -12.80 -6.87
CA GLN A 281 -1.80 -12.41 -7.24
C GLN A 281 -0.78 -13.42 -6.69
N MET A 282 -0.77 -13.68 -5.39
CA MET A 282 0.27 -14.48 -4.73
C MET A 282 0.19 -15.97 -5.06
N PHE A 283 -1.01 -16.55 -5.07
CA PHE A 283 -1.19 -18.00 -5.21
C PHE A 283 -1.42 -18.47 -6.65
N ILE A 284 -1.83 -17.59 -7.57
CA ILE A 284 -2.09 -17.97 -8.97
C ILE A 284 -1.06 -17.33 -9.89
N VAL A 285 -0.94 -16.00 -9.87
CA VAL A 285 -0.10 -15.27 -10.84
C VAL A 285 1.40 -15.39 -10.51
N THR A 286 1.75 -15.27 -9.23
CA THR A 286 3.14 -15.23 -8.77
C THR A 286 3.53 -16.43 -7.93
N MET A 287 3.03 -17.62 -8.29
CA MET A 287 3.38 -18.88 -7.62
C MET A 287 4.90 -19.15 -7.72
N GLY A 288 5.59 -19.18 -6.58
CA GLY A 288 7.05 -19.31 -6.49
C GLY A 288 7.88 -18.10 -6.91
N GLY A 289 7.27 -16.95 -7.18
CA GLY A 289 7.90 -15.77 -7.78
C GLY A 289 7.12 -15.24 -8.97
N THR A 290 7.65 -14.26 -9.73
CA THR A 290 6.90 -13.71 -10.86
C THR A 290 6.94 -14.64 -12.07
N GLY A 291 5.78 -15.14 -12.51
CA GLY A 291 5.64 -15.98 -13.72
C GLY A 291 5.66 -17.49 -13.46
N ALA A 292 5.09 -17.96 -12.33
CA ALA A 292 5.03 -19.37 -11.97
C ALA A 292 6.41 -20.07 -11.92
N THR A 293 7.41 -19.38 -11.37
CA THR A 293 8.81 -19.85 -11.33
C THR A 293 9.00 -21.13 -10.52
N GLU A 294 8.08 -21.46 -9.62
CA GLU A 294 8.07 -22.76 -8.92
C GLU A 294 8.03 -23.93 -9.91
N MET A 295 7.14 -23.88 -10.90
CA MET A 295 6.96 -24.96 -11.89
C MET A 295 8.20 -25.16 -12.75
N VAL A 296 8.85 -24.06 -13.15
CA VAL A 296 10.12 -24.10 -13.91
C VAL A 296 11.23 -24.72 -13.06
N THR A 297 11.28 -24.37 -11.78
CA THR A 297 12.29 -24.90 -10.84
C THR A 297 12.07 -26.39 -10.61
N GLN A 298 10.83 -26.82 -10.36
CA GLN A 298 10.48 -28.23 -10.21
C GLN A 298 10.80 -29.05 -11.47
N HIS A 299 10.45 -28.54 -12.66
CA HIS A 299 10.82 -29.20 -13.93
C HIS A 299 12.34 -29.32 -14.11
N THR A 300 13.09 -28.28 -13.73
CA THR A 300 14.55 -28.29 -13.77
C THR A 300 15.14 -29.28 -12.77
N LEU A 301 14.57 -29.39 -11.56
CA LEU A 301 14.98 -30.36 -10.55
C LEU A 301 14.72 -31.79 -11.00
N ILE A 302 13.56 -32.08 -11.60
CA ILE A 302 13.22 -33.40 -12.13
C ILE A 302 14.17 -33.78 -13.28
N ASN A 303 14.47 -32.85 -14.19
CA ASN A 303 15.40 -33.11 -15.29
C ASN A 303 16.88 -33.19 -14.84
N LYS A 304 17.28 -32.45 -13.80
CA LYS A 304 18.62 -32.56 -13.20
C LYS A 304 18.79 -33.75 -12.27
N MET A 305 17.71 -34.41 -11.83
CA MET A 305 17.81 -35.72 -11.18
C MET A 305 18.41 -36.79 -12.13
N TYR A 306 18.48 -36.52 -13.44
CA TYR A 306 19.17 -37.33 -14.45
C TYR A 306 20.59 -36.83 -14.82
N LEU A 307 21.02 -35.67 -14.31
CA LEU A 307 22.34 -35.09 -14.56
C LEU A 307 22.94 -34.63 -13.23
N LEU A 308 23.76 -35.50 -12.63
CA LEU A 308 24.54 -35.27 -11.42
C LEU A 308 25.22 -33.88 -11.40
N ASP A 309 24.65 -32.93 -10.67
CA ASP A 309 25.40 -31.89 -9.94
C ASP A 309 24.44 -31.08 -9.02
N PHE A 310 24.18 -31.64 -7.83
CA PHE A 310 23.30 -31.05 -6.80
C PHE A 310 23.87 -29.76 -6.17
N ASN A 311 25.16 -29.46 -6.35
CA ASN A 311 25.83 -28.38 -5.63
C ASN A 311 25.51 -26.97 -6.14
N SER A 312 25.07 -26.78 -7.40
CA SER A 312 24.91 -25.42 -7.95
C SER A 312 23.55 -24.75 -7.66
N ILE A 313 22.51 -25.52 -7.33
CA ILE A 313 21.14 -24.95 -7.14
C ILE A 313 20.90 -24.54 -5.68
N CYS A 314 21.29 -25.36 -4.71
CA CYS A 314 21.24 -24.97 -3.30
C CYS A 314 22.12 -23.74 -3.02
N ILE A 315 23.29 -23.66 -3.66
CA ILE A 315 24.18 -22.50 -3.54
C ILE A 315 23.57 -21.24 -4.14
N THR A 316 22.77 -21.30 -5.21
CA THR A 316 22.15 -20.10 -5.80
C THR A 316 20.99 -19.58 -4.94
N ILE A 317 20.19 -20.47 -4.33
CA ILE A 317 19.11 -20.09 -3.41
C ILE A 317 19.70 -19.53 -2.10
N PHE A 318 20.79 -20.10 -1.58
CA PHE A 318 21.45 -19.61 -0.36
C PHE A 318 22.28 -18.33 -0.59
N ILE A 319 22.95 -18.16 -1.74
CA ILE A 319 23.73 -16.94 -2.06
C ILE A 319 22.84 -15.71 -2.21
N GLN A 320 21.57 -15.88 -2.62
CA GLN A 320 20.64 -14.76 -2.72
C GLN A 320 20.11 -14.31 -1.35
N PHE A 321 20.11 -15.20 -0.35
CA PHE A 321 19.84 -14.87 1.05
C PHE A 321 21.10 -14.41 1.83
N SER A 322 22.31 -14.87 1.48
CA SER A 322 23.54 -14.54 2.23
C SER A 322 24.21 -13.21 1.85
N ARG A 323 23.71 -12.49 0.85
CA ARG A 323 24.22 -11.14 0.52
C ARG A 323 23.75 -10.03 1.47
N TYR A 324 22.85 -10.31 2.41
CA TYR A 324 22.64 -9.45 3.57
C TYR A 324 23.61 -9.83 4.69
N LYS A 325 24.81 -9.25 4.62
CA LYS A 325 25.79 -9.26 5.70
C LYS A 325 25.24 -8.38 6.84
N ILE A 326 24.43 -8.97 7.72
CA ILE A 326 24.18 -8.44 9.06
C ILE A 326 25.08 -9.22 10.00
N ASN A 327 25.85 -8.49 10.81
CA ASN A 327 26.89 -9.00 11.68
C ASN A 327 26.41 -10.21 12.53
N GLY A 328 26.94 -11.37 12.17
CA GLY A 328 27.28 -12.50 13.04
C GLY A 328 26.23 -12.99 14.02
N TYR A 329 25.34 -13.88 13.58
CA TYR A 329 24.90 -15.04 14.36
C TYR A 329 24.54 -16.17 13.39
N PHE A 330 25.29 -17.28 13.46
CA PHE A 330 25.05 -18.52 12.74
C PHE A 330 23.79 -19.21 13.29
N PHE A 331 22.93 -19.72 12.40
CA PHE A 331 22.05 -20.85 12.71
C PHE A 331 22.76 -22.11 12.20
N ASP A 332 23.34 -22.87 13.13
CA ASP A 332 23.65 -24.28 12.91
C ASP A 332 22.34 -25.07 13.01
N CYS A 333 22.03 -25.86 11.99
CA CYS A 333 20.96 -26.86 12.03
C CYS A 333 21.58 -28.25 12.07
N THR A 334 21.51 -28.91 13.22
CA THR A 334 21.21 -30.35 13.32
C THR A 334 19.74 -30.59 13.06
#